data_AF-A6HGI3-F1
#
_entry.id   AF-A6HGI3-F1
#
_cell.length_a   1.000
_cell.length_b   1.000
_cell.length_c   1.000
_cell.angle_alpha   90.00
_cell.angle_beta   90.00
_cell.angle_gamma   90.00
#
_symmetry.space_group_name_H-M   'P 1'
#
loop_
_entity.id
_entity.type
_entity.pdbx_description
1 polymer ?
#
loop_
_entity_poly.entity_id
_entity_poly.type
_entity_poly.pdbx_seq_one_letter_code
_entity_poly.pdbx_strand_id
1 'polypeptide(L)'
;MSYIPGQPVTAVVQRVEIHKLRQGENLILGFSIGGGIDQDPSQNPFSEDKTDKGIYVTRVSEGGPAEIAGLQIGDKIMQAPTPFISPNGCWPPHKFQD
;
A
#
# COMPACT_ATOMS: atom_id res chain seq x y z
N MET A 1 9.87 16.82 -10.20
CA MET A 1 8.93 17.49 -11.13
C MET A 1 8.03 18.43 -10.33
N SER A 2 7.75 19.64 -10.81
CA SER A 2 6.91 20.65 -10.16
C SER A 2 5.44 20.53 -10.59
N TYR A 3 4.51 20.51 -9.63
CA TYR A 3 3.06 20.45 -9.85
C TYR A 3 2.54 21.69 -10.61
N ILE A 4 1.79 21.48 -11.70
CA ILE A 4 1.13 22.53 -12.49
C ILE A 4 -0.39 22.43 -12.26
N PRO A 5 -1.04 23.45 -11.67
CA PRO A 5 -2.50 23.47 -11.50
C PRO A 5 -3.22 23.32 -12.85
N GLY A 6 -4.11 22.33 -12.96
CA GLY A 6 -4.89 22.06 -14.17
C GLY A 6 -4.47 20.82 -14.97
N GLN A 7 -3.36 20.16 -14.62
CA GLN A 7 -3.09 18.82 -15.14
C GLN A 7 -4.04 17.80 -14.50
N PRO A 8 -4.77 17.00 -15.30
CA PRO A 8 -5.59 15.93 -14.75
C PRO A 8 -4.67 14.94 -14.03
N VAL A 9 -5.08 14.51 -12.83
CA VAL A 9 -4.39 13.46 -12.09
C VAL A 9 -4.42 12.20 -12.97
N THR A 10 -3.27 11.79 -13.50
CA THR A 10 -3.13 10.63 -14.39
C THR A 10 -3.11 9.29 -13.63
N ALA A 11 -3.48 9.29 -12.34
CA ALA A 11 -3.55 8.08 -11.55
C ALA A 11 -4.88 7.37 -11.79
N VAL A 12 -4.81 6.12 -12.27
CA VAL A 12 -5.97 5.25 -12.39
C VAL A 12 -6.23 4.62 -11.01
N VAL A 13 -7.46 4.77 -10.51
CA VAL A 13 -7.87 4.12 -9.27
C VAL A 13 -8.48 2.76 -9.59
N GLN A 14 -7.92 1.71 -9.01
CA GLN A 14 -8.44 0.35 -9.12
C GLN A 14 -8.84 -0.19 -7.74
N ARG A 15 -9.99 -0.86 -7.68
CA ARG A 15 -10.38 -1.65 -6.51
C ARG A 15 -9.79 -3.05 -6.65
N VAL A 16 -8.94 -3.42 -5.70
CA VAL A 16 -8.31 -4.75 -5.62
C VAL A 16 -8.91 -5.52 -4.46
N GLU A 17 -9.34 -6.76 -4.72
CA GLU A 17 -9.89 -7.66 -3.70
C GLU A 17 -8.95 -8.85 -3.48
N ILE A 18 -8.36 -8.91 -2.28
CA ILE A 18 -7.36 -9.92 -1.93
C ILE A 18 -7.98 -10.94 -1.00
N HIS A 19 -8.01 -12.19 -1.43
CA HIS A 19 -8.40 -13.32 -0.59
C HIS A 19 -7.21 -13.76 0.26
N LYS A 20 -7.30 -13.60 1.58
CA LYS A 20 -6.23 -13.98 2.52
C LYS A 20 -5.89 -15.46 2.39
N LEU A 21 -4.60 -15.78 2.34
CA LEU A 21 -4.12 -17.16 2.34
C LEU A 21 -3.77 -17.57 3.77
N ARG A 22 -4.17 -18.78 4.17
CA ARG A 22 -3.81 -19.34 5.47
C ARG A 22 -2.43 -19.98 5.41
N GLN A 23 -1.49 -19.46 6.17
CA GLN A 23 -0.14 -20.00 6.31
C GLN A 23 0.12 -20.30 7.79
N GLY A 24 0.01 -21.58 8.16
CA GLY A 24 0.05 -22.01 9.56
C GLY A 24 -1.13 -21.45 10.36
N GLU A 25 -0.82 -20.71 11.42
CA GLU A 25 -1.82 -20.04 12.26
C GLU A 25 -2.20 -18.65 11.75
N ASN A 26 -1.42 -18.09 10.81
CA ASN A 26 -1.58 -16.73 10.32
C ASN A 26 -2.36 -16.67 9.00
N LEU A 27 -2.99 -15.52 8.75
CA LEU A 27 -3.58 -15.16 7.47
C LEU A 27 -2.70 -14.09 6.82
N ILE A 28 -2.09 -14.43 5.68
CA ILE A 28 -1.18 -13.56 4.94
C ILE A 28 -1.86 -12.99 3.69
N LEU A 29 -1.37 -11.83 3.24
CA LEU A 29 -1.84 -11.19 2.01
C LEU A 29 -0.82 -11.30 0.87
N GLY A 30 0.43 -11.62 1.13
CA GLY A 30 1.47 -11.74 0.12
C GLY A 30 1.99 -10.38 -0.37
N PHE A 31 2.01 -9.35 0.46
CA PHE A 31 2.59 -8.06 0.11
C PHE A 31 3.10 -7.29 1.33
N SER A 32 4.02 -6.35 1.08
CA SER A 32 4.56 -5.45 2.09
C SER A 32 4.18 -4.00 1.83
N ILE A 33 3.98 -3.25 2.90
CA ILE A 33 3.76 -1.79 2.82
C ILE A 33 4.93 -0.99 3.40
N GLY A 34 5.10 0.22 2.90
CA GLY A 34 5.98 1.25 3.43
C GLY A 34 5.36 2.63 3.32
N GLY A 35 5.97 3.62 3.98
CA GLY A 35 5.41 4.95 4.16
C GLY A 35 4.55 5.07 5.40
N GLY A 36 3.76 6.14 5.49
CA GLY A 36 3.00 6.50 6.68
C GLY A 36 3.29 7.92 7.15
N ILE A 37 2.37 8.47 7.94
CA ILE A 37 2.48 9.85 8.46
C ILE A 37 3.66 10.04 9.41
N ASP A 38 4.06 8.96 10.06
CA ASP A 38 5.14 8.83 11.03
C ASP A 38 6.51 8.53 10.39
N GLN A 39 6.54 8.26 9.08
CA GLN A 39 7.78 8.00 8.34
C GLN A 39 8.28 9.24 7.59
N ASP A 40 9.57 9.25 7.25
CA ASP A 40 10.15 10.26 6.37
C ASP A 40 9.75 9.98 4.91
N PRO A 41 8.91 10.83 4.29
CA PRO A 41 8.42 10.63 2.93
C PRO A 41 9.53 10.74 1.88
N SER A 42 10.66 11.38 2.19
CA SER A 42 11.80 11.48 1.28
C SER A 42 12.47 10.13 1.01
N GLN A 43 12.34 9.18 1.95
CA GLN A 43 12.89 7.82 1.84
C GLN A 43 12.04 6.89 0.97
N ASN A 44 10.82 7.29 0.61
CA ASN A 44 9.95 6.45 -0.21
C ASN A 44 10.40 6.52 -1.68
N PRO A 45 10.90 5.43 -2.30
CA PRO A 45 11.32 5.45 -3.69
C PRO A 45 10.13 5.50 -4.67
N PHE A 46 8.93 5.09 -4.23
CA PHE A 46 7.74 4.95 -5.06
C PHE A 46 6.87 6.20 -5.13
N SER A 47 7.05 7.16 -4.22
CA SER A 47 6.32 8.42 -4.31
C SER A 47 6.94 9.36 -5.35
N GLU A 48 6.11 9.88 -6.26
CA GLU A 48 6.48 10.97 -7.16
C GLU A 48 6.65 12.29 -6.40
N ASP A 49 5.83 12.49 -5.36
CA ASP A 49 5.94 13.60 -4.43
C ASP A 49 6.65 13.14 -3.14
N LYS A 50 7.85 13.67 -2.91
CA LYS A 50 8.67 13.37 -1.73
C LYS A 50 8.14 13.99 -0.43
N THR A 51 7.00 14.67 -0.48
CA THR A 51 6.24 15.12 0.70
C THR A 51 5.05 14.20 1.01
N ASP A 52 4.75 13.23 0.13
CA ASP A 52 3.61 12.34 0.28
C ASP A 52 3.84 11.28 1.36
N LYS A 53 3.00 11.35 2.40
CA LYS A 53 2.97 10.44 3.55
C LYS A 53 2.04 9.23 3.35
N GLY A 54 1.65 8.96 2.12
CA GLY A 54 0.81 7.82 1.75
C GLY A 54 1.42 6.47 2.08
N ILE A 55 0.59 5.43 1.98
CA ILE A 55 1.01 4.03 2.12
C ILE A 55 1.22 3.45 0.73
N TYR A 56 2.37 2.83 0.53
CA TYR A 56 2.80 2.28 -0.75
C TYR A 56 3.16 0.82 -0.62
N VAL A 57 2.85 0.03 -1.66
CA VAL A 57 3.28 -1.36 -1.76
C VAL A 57 4.77 -1.39 -2.10
N THR A 58 5.57 -1.95 -1.20
CA THR A 58 7.03 -2.03 -1.35
C THR A 58 7.50 -3.37 -1.87
N ARG A 59 6.68 -4.42 -1.67
CA ARG A 59 6.96 -5.79 -2.12
C ARG A 59 5.66 -6.52 -2.38
N VAL A 60 5.65 -7.41 -3.36
CA VAL A 60 4.59 -8.39 -3.60
C VAL A 60 5.26 -9.76 -3.68
N SER A 61 4.66 -10.75 -3.01
CA SER A 61 5.14 -12.13 -3.01
C SER A 61 4.70 -12.85 -4.27
N GLU A 62 5.67 -13.45 -4.98
CA GLU A 62 5.42 -14.25 -6.18
C GLU A 62 4.51 -15.44 -5.86
N GLY A 63 3.47 -15.63 -6.68
CA GLY A 63 2.40 -16.61 -6.47
C GLY A 63 1.49 -16.33 -5.26
N GLY A 64 1.66 -15.18 -4.60
CA GLY A 64 0.90 -14.78 -3.42
C GLY A 64 -0.51 -14.26 -3.78
N PRO A 65 -1.41 -14.17 -2.80
CA PRO A 65 -2.77 -13.72 -3.07
C PRO A 65 -2.86 -12.26 -3.55
N ALA A 66 -1.94 -11.39 -3.16
CA ALA A 66 -1.85 -10.03 -3.68
C ALA A 66 -1.47 -9.97 -5.17
N GLU A 67 -0.53 -10.79 -5.62
CA GLU A 67 -0.14 -10.88 -7.03
C GLU A 67 -1.32 -11.38 -7.88
N ILE A 68 -2.01 -12.43 -7.41
CA ILE A 68 -3.19 -13.00 -8.07
C ILE A 68 -4.33 -11.97 -8.17
N ALA A 69 -4.48 -11.11 -7.16
CA ALA A 69 -5.46 -10.03 -7.18
C ALA A 69 -5.07 -8.85 -8.08
N GLY A 70 -3.84 -8.83 -8.58
CA GLY A 70 -3.31 -7.79 -9.47
C GLY A 70 -2.71 -6.58 -8.76
N LEU A 71 -2.36 -6.70 -7.46
CA LEU A 71 -1.64 -5.65 -6.74
C LEU A 71 -0.18 -5.61 -7.20
N GLN A 72 0.36 -4.41 -7.41
CA GLN A 72 1.73 -4.23 -7.92
C GLN A 72 2.61 -3.42 -6.97
N ILE A 73 3.92 -3.61 -7.09
CA ILE A 73 4.91 -2.79 -6.38
C ILE A 73 4.81 -1.35 -6.88
N GLY A 74 4.77 -0.40 -5.96
CA GLY A 74 4.61 1.03 -6.25
C GLY A 74 3.17 1.52 -6.17
N ASP A 75 2.17 0.63 -6.07
CA ASP A 75 0.79 1.03 -5.88
C ASP A 75 0.61 1.82 -4.58
N LYS A 76 -0.12 2.93 -4.67
CA LYS A 76 -0.53 3.73 -3.52
C LYS A 76 -1.87 3.22 -2.99
N ILE A 77 -1.88 2.78 -1.73
CA ILE A 77 -3.10 2.31 -1.07
C ILE A 77 -3.88 3.53 -0.58
N MET A 78 -5.03 3.77 -1.22
CA MET A 78 -5.90 4.92 -0.93
C MET A 78 -6.89 4.63 0.21
N GLN A 79 -7.37 3.40 0.30
CA GLN A 79 -8.37 3.00 1.29
C GLN A 79 -8.26 1.50 1.59
N ALA A 80 -8.55 1.13 2.84
CA ALA A 80 -8.73 -0.26 3.23
C ALA A 80 -9.91 -0.42 4.19
N PRO A 81 -10.48 -1.64 4.32
CA PRO A 81 -11.56 -1.89 5.26
C PRO A 81 -11.08 -1.69 6.71
N THR A 82 -11.99 -1.28 7.61
CA THR A 82 -11.75 -1.11 9.04
C THR A 82 -10.96 -2.23 9.73
N PRO A 83 -11.15 -3.54 9.47
CA PRO A 83 -10.31 -4.58 10.08
C PRO A 83 -8.81 -4.50 9.74
N PHE A 84 -8.40 -3.70 8.75
CA PHE A 84 -7.01 -3.48 8.36
C PHE A 84 -6.39 -2.21 8.94
N ILE A 85 -7.22 -1.35 9.54
CA ILE A 85 -6.82 -0.05 10.07
C ILE A 85 -7.09 -0.05 11.59
N SER A 86 -6.20 0.57 12.37
CA SER A 86 -6.46 0.76 13.80
C SER A 86 -7.71 1.62 14.02
N PRO A 87 -8.34 1.57 15.22
CA PRO A 87 -9.51 2.40 15.55
C PRO A 87 -9.30 3.91 15.32
N ASN A 88 -8.05 4.36 15.31
CA ASN A 88 -7.68 5.76 15.09
C ASN A 88 -7.49 6.12 13.61
N GLY A 89 -7.80 5.21 12.67
CA GLY A 89 -7.58 5.43 11.25
C GLY A 89 -6.13 5.23 10.79
N CYS A 90 -5.22 4.81 11.69
CA CYS A 90 -3.81 4.58 11.36
C CYS A 90 -3.56 3.14 10.91
N TRP A 91 -2.68 2.96 9.93
CA TRP A 91 -2.18 1.65 9.54
C TRP A 91 -1.32 1.06 10.66
N PRO A 92 -1.60 -0.18 11.09
CA PRO A 92 -0.84 -0.81 12.16
C PRO A 92 0.62 -1.01 11.74
N PRO A 93 1.59 -0.53 12.55
CA PRO A 93 2.99 -0.80 12.27
C PRO A 93 3.22 -2.32 12.33
N HIS A 94 3.91 -2.86 11.34
CA HIS A 94 4.35 -4.26 11.26
C HIS A 94 3.32 -5.37 10.91
N LYS A 95 2.06 -5.06 10.58
CA LYS A 95 1.08 -6.12 10.24
C LYS A 95 1.14 -6.62 8.79
N PHE A 96 1.82 -5.91 7.90
CA PHE A 96 1.88 -6.23 6.47
C PHE A 96 3.35 -6.25 6.02
N GLN A 97 4.17 -7.01 6.72
CA GLN A 97 5.54 -7.32 6.34
C GLN A 97 5.64 -8.83 6.33
N ASP A 98 5.27 -9.43 5.19
CA ASP A 98 5.56 -10.83 4.90
C ASP A 98 7.07 -11.06 4.70
#